data_AF-A0A967FG95-F1
#
_entry.id   AF-A0A967FG95-F1
#
_cell.length_a   1.000
_cell.length_b   1.000
_cell.length_c   1.000
_cell.angle_alpha   90.00
_cell.angle_beta   90.00
_cell.angle_gamma   90.00
#
_symmetry.space_group_name_H-M   'P 1'
#
loop_
_entity.id
_entity.type
_entity.pdbx_description
1 polymer ?
#
loop_
_entity_poly.entity_id
_entity_poly.type
_entity_poly.pdbx_seq_one_letter_code
_entity_poly.pdbx_strand_id
1 'polypeptide(L)' 'MEMTGIREFNEHIEGEALFLNDLLAEINKVMVGQEALVERVLIALLADGHILLEGVPGLAKTLLVKTVA' A
#
# COMPACT_ATOMS: atom_id res chain seq x y z
N MET A 1 -9.02 11.05 25.53
CA MET A 1 -7.92 10.21 25.02
C MET A 1 -6.64 10.72 25.64
N GLU A 2 -5.99 9.93 26.50
CA GLU A 2 -4.70 10.30 27.09
C GLU A 2 -3.61 10.28 26.00
N MET A 3 -2.76 11.32 25.94
CA MET A 3 -1.71 11.43 24.93
C MET A 3 -0.69 10.28 24.98
N THR A 4 -0.50 9.66 26.15
CA THR A 4 0.41 8.52 26.35
C THR A 4 -0.02 7.30 25.54
N GLY A 5 -1.32 6.98 25.52
CA GLY A 5 -1.85 5.83 24.79
C GLY A 5 -1.75 5.96 23.26
N ILE A 6 -1.88 7.18 22.72
CA ILE A 6 -1.68 7.43 21.28
C ILE A 6 -0.20 7.23 20.89
N ARG A 7 0.73 7.65 21.76
CA ARG A 7 2.16 7.52 21.49
C ARG A 7 2.63 6.07 21.49
N GLU A 8 2.24 5.31 22.52
CA GLU A 8 2.57 3.88 22.62
C GLU A 8 1.99 3.08 21.45
N PHE A 9 0.76 3.42 21.03
CA PHE A 9 0.14 2.80 19.87
C PHE A 9 0.92 3.09 18.58
N ASN A 10 1.31 4.34 18.34
CA ASN A 10 2.11 4.70 17.17
C ASN A 10 3.48 4.01 17.15
N GLU A 11 4.15 3.90 18.30
CA GLU A 11 5.45 3.19 18.41
C GLU A 11 5.31 1.71 18.01
N HIS A 12 4.19 1.05 18.37
CA HIS A 12 3.92 -0.32 17.95
C HIS A 12 3.65 -0.43 16.44
N ILE A 13 2.83 0.48 15.89
CA ILE A 13 2.53 0.52 14.46
C ILE A 13 3.79 0.78 13.62
N GLU A 14 4.68 1.66 14.04
CA GLU A 14 5.93 1.93 13.33
C GLU A 14 6.82 0.68 13.22
N GLY A 15 6.89 -0.13 14.28
CA GLY A 15 7.63 -1.39 14.26
C GLY A 15 7.05 -2.42 13.29
N GLU A 16 5.72 -2.53 13.24
CA GLU A 16 5.04 -3.45 12.33
C GLU A 16 5.01 -2.94 10.88
N ALA A 17 5.04 -1.63 10.65
CA ALA A 17 4.99 -1.03 9.32
C ALA A 17 6.31 -1.13 8.53
N LEU A 18 7.40 -1.59 9.14
CA LEU A 18 8.73 -1.64 8.50
C LEU A 18 8.74 -2.44 7.19
N PHE A 19 7.98 -3.54 7.10
CA PHE A 19 7.94 -4.38 5.90
C PHE A 19 7.31 -3.65 4.69
N LEU A 20 6.50 -2.61 4.92
CA LEU A 20 5.85 -1.87 3.84
C LEU A 20 6.88 -1.16 2.96
N ASN A 21 8.00 -0.72 3.53
CA ASN A 21 9.08 -0.09 2.76
C ASN A 21 9.72 -1.07 1.79
N ASP A 22 10.00 -2.29 2.24
CA ASP A 22 10.59 -3.35 1.40
C ASP A 22 9.60 -3.80 0.31
N LEU A 23 8.32 -3.95 0.66
CA LEU A 23 7.26 -4.26 -0.29
C LEU A 23 7.13 -3.18 -1.37
N LEU A 24 7.07 -1.91 -0.97
CA LEU A 24 7.02 -0.78 -1.90
C LEU A 24 8.25 -0.74 -2.81
N ALA A 25 9.44 -1.03 -2.26
CA ALA A 25 10.66 -1.08 -3.04
C ALA A 25 10.61 -2.16 -4.14
N GLU A 26 10.08 -3.34 -3.85
CA GLU A 26 9.89 -4.40 -4.85
C GLU A 26 8.86 -4.02 -5.92
N ILE A 27 7.73 -3.43 -5.52
CA ILE A 27 6.68 -2.99 -6.46
C ILE A 27 7.23 -1.92 -7.41
N ASN A 28 8.02 -0.98 -6.91
CA ASN A 28 8.59 0.12 -7.69
C ASN A 28 9.62 -0.33 -8.75
N LYS A 29 10.15 -1.56 -8.66
CA LYS A 29 11.02 -2.11 -9.71
C LYS A 29 10.28 -2.41 -11.02
N VAL A 30 8.98 -2.69 -10.94
CA VAL A 30 8.13 -3.07 -12.08
C VAL A 30 7.08 -2.03 -12.43
N MET A 31 6.66 -1.19 -11.47
CA MET A 31 5.72 -0.11 -11.69
C MET A 31 6.38 1.26 -11.51
N VAL A 32 6.37 2.06 -12.57
CA VAL A 32 6.97 3.40 -12.58
C VAL A 32 5.87 4.46 -12.72
N GLY A 33 5.86 5.47 -11.83
CA GLY A 33 4.94 6.60 -11.91
C GLY A 33 3.50 6.28 -11.51
N GLN A 34 3.31 5.25 -10.67
CA GLN A 34 2.00 4.77 -10.19
C GLN A 34 1.94 4.68 -8.65
N GLU A 35 2.72 5.51 -7.95
CA GLU A 35 2.94 5.44 -6.50
C GLU A 35 1.61 5.57 -5.73
N ALA A 36 0.79 6.57 -6.10
CA ALA A 36 -0.51 6.80 -5.46
C ALA A 36 -1.51 5.65 -5.68
N LEU A 37 -1.39 4.93 -6.79
CA LEU A 37 -2.25 3.78 -7.07
C LEU A 37 -1.83 2.57 -6.23
N VAL A 38 -0.52 2.32 -6.13
CA VAL A 38 0.05 1.27 -5.26
C VAL A 38 -0.36 1.49 -3.82
N GLU A 39 -0.19 2.71 -3.31
CA GLU A 39 -0.54 3.06 -1.94
C GLU A 39 -2.01 2.77 -1.63
N ARG A 40 -2.93 3.16 -2.52
CA ARG A 40 -4.37 2.88 -2.36
C ARG A 40 -4.67 1.39 -2.34
N VAL A 41 -4.01 0.62 -3.20
CA VAL A 41 -4.17 -0.84 -3.23
C VAL A 41 -3.69 -1.48 -1.94
N LEU A 42 -2.53 -1.08 -1.43
CA LEU A 42 -2.03 -1.57 -0.15
C LEU A 42 -2.96 -1.20 1.00
N ILE A 43 -3.48 0.03 1.03
CA ILE A 43 -4.47 0.45 2.04
C ILE A 43 -5.70 -0.46 2.01
N ALA A 44 -6.27 -0.71 0.83
CA ALA A 44 -7.44 -1.58 0.74
C ALA A 44 -7.11 -3.02 1.15
N LEU A 45 -5.96 -3.57 0.77
CA LEU A 45 -5.56 -4.92 1.17
C LEU A 45 -5.38 -5.03 2.69
N LEU A 46 -4.71 -4.06 3.32
CA LEU A 46 -4.48 -4.06 4.76
C LEU A 46 -5.74 -3.80 5.58
N ALA A 47 -6.73 -3.13 5.00
CA ALA A 47 -7.99 -2.80 5.65
C ALA A 47 -9.13 -3.79 5.32
N ASP A 48 -8.84 -4.92 4.64
CA ASP A 48 -9.85 -5.84 4.09
C ASP A 48 -10.92 -5.13 3.22
N GLY A 49 -10.52 -4.07 2.55
CA GLY A 49 -11.35 -3.27 1.65
C GLY A 49 -11.42 -3.82 0.23
N HIS A 50 -12.24 -3.17 -0.60
CA HIS A 50 -12.39 -3.51 -2.02
C HIS A 50 -12.05 -2.30 -2.90
N ILE A 51 -11.43 -2.56 -4.06
CA ILE A 51 -11.09 -1.54 -5.04
C ILE A 51 -11.65 -1.92 -6.40
N LEU A 52 -12.19 -0.92 -7.10
CA LEU A 52 -12.47 -0.97 -8.52
C LEU A 52 -11.38 -0.21 -9.28
N LEU A 53 -10.66 -0.90 -10.16
CA LEU A 53 -9.62 -0.31 -11.00
C LEU A 53 -10.19 0.07 -12.37
N GLU A 54 -10.58 1.33 -12.54
CA GLU A 54 -11.09 1.87 -13.79
C GLU A 54 -10.07 2.79 -14.48
N GLY A 55 -10.05 2.78 -15.82
CA GLY A 55 -9.21 3.68 -16.63
C GLY A 55 -8.99 3.16 -18.04
N VAL A 56 -8.33 3.94 -18.90
CA VAL A 56 -8.04 3.55 -20.28
C VAL A 56 -7.05 2.37 -20.39
N PRO A 57 -7.05 1.60 -21.51
CA PRO A 57 -6.08 0.52 -21.73
C PRO A 57 -4.63 1.00 -21.64
N GLY A 58 -3.73 0.14 -21.13
CA GLY A 58 -2.28 0.42 -21.07
C GLY A 58 -1.77 1.10 -19.79
N LEU A 59 -2.64 1.47 -18.84
CA LEU A 59 -2.26 2.10 -17.56
C LEU A 59 -1.83 1.11 -16.46
N ALA A 60 -1.08 0.07 -16.81
CA ALA A 60 -0.54 -0.91 -15.86
C ALA A 60 -1.56 -1.66 -14.95
N LYS A 61 -2.88 -1.53 -15.15
CA LYS A 61 -3.91 -2.21 -14.33
C LYS A 61 -3.69 -3.72 -14.17
N THR A 62 -3.37 -4.42 -15.26
CA THR A 62 -3.08 -5.86 -15.23
C THR A 62 -1.75 -6.17 -14.56
N LEU A 63 -0.76 -5.29 -14.70
CA LEU A 63 0.55 -5.46 -14.05
C LEU A 63 0.39 -5.31 -12.53
N LEU A 64 -0.31 -4.27 -12.07
CA LEU A 64 -0.61 -4.02 -10.66
C LEU A 64 -1.22 -5.25 -9.98
N VAL A 65 -2.30 -5.81 -10.53
CA VAL A 65 -2.96 -6.99 -9.94
C VAL A 65 -2.01 -8.18 -9.86
N LYS A 66 -1.16 -8.40 -10.87
CA LYS A 66 -0.17 -9.49 -10.86
C LYS A 66 1.00 -9.27 -9.89
N THR A 67 1.33 -8.01 -9.61
CA THR A 67 2.43 -7.67 -8.70
C THR A 67 2.01 -7.82 -7.24
N VAL A 68 0.72 -7.61 -6.92
CA VAL A 68 0.20 -7.68 -5.54
C VAL A 68 -0.48 -9.00 -5.17
N ALA A 69 -0.84 -9.84 -6.16
CA ALA A 69 -1.46 -11.16 -5.96
C ALA A 69 -0.42 -12.27 -5.94
#